data_AF-A0A7S2JJB4-F1
#
_entry.id   AF-A0A7S2JJB4-F1
#
_cell.length_a   1.000
_cell.length_b   1.000
_cell.length_c   1.000
_cell.angle_alpha   90.00
_cell.angle_beta   90.00
_cell.angle_gamma   90.00
#
_symmetry.space_group_name_H-M   'P 1'
#
loop_
_entity.id
_entity.type
_entity.pdbx_description
1 polymer ?
#
loop_
_entity_poly.entity_id
_entity_poly.type
_entity_poly.pdbx_seq_one_letter_code
_entity_poly.pdbx_strand_id
1 'polypeptide(L)'
;HATRIHRRWLRSRSHESAPERQFDTRLELPSHLASAVTEAEARAIRRMTAGTQLLISSRGKQPRPALLQLTPQGESLRWSWRDHVLLHELHAIKANRHPYYHTPSLTLLLSTFGASESERSIELVFIDPADYRLWMSGL
;
A
#
# COMPACT_ATOMS: atom_id res chain seq x y z
N HIS A 1 22.36 -11.59 -11.14
CA HIS A 1 22.15 -11.88 -9.70
C HIS A 1 20.74 -11.51 -9.17
N ALA A 2 19.98 -10.61 -9.80
CA ALA A 2 18.63 -10.22 -9.36
C ALA A 2 17.53 -11.29 -9.56
N THR A 3 17.70 -12.21 -10.51
CA THR A 3 16.69 -13.21 -10.89
C THR A 3 16.47 -14.32 -9.86
N ARG A 4 17.43 -14.53 -8.95
CA ARG A 4 17.42 -15.67 -8.00
C ARG A 4 16.55 -15.39 -6.76
N ILE A 5 16.36 -14.12 -6.41
CA ILE A 5 15.52 -13.70 -5.28
C ILE A 5 14.03 -13.87 -5.62
N HIS A 6 13.67 -13.67 -6.90
CA HIS A 6 12.29 -13.73 -7.35
C HIS A 6 11.67 -15.15 -7.23
N ARG A 7 12.46 -16.19 -7.49
CA ARG A 7 11.99 -17.59 -7.36
C ARG A 7 11.96 -18.09 -5.92
N ARG A 8 12.79 -17.55 -5.02
CA ARG A 8 12.84 -18.00 -3.62
C ARG A 8 11.65 -17.47 -2.83
N TRP A 9 11.19 -16.24 -3.14
CA TRP A 9 9.99 -15.68 -2.52
C TRP A 9 8.69 -16.41 -2.91
N LEU A 10 8.58 -16.83 -4.18
CA LEU A 10 7.42 -17.61 -4.66
C LEU A 10 7.38 -19.05 -4.11
N ARG A 11 8.52 -19.61 -3.68
CA ARG A 11 8.62 -21.00 -3.14
C ARG A 11 8.54 -21.12 -1.63
N SER A 12 8.66 -20.03 -0.87
CA SER A 12 8.55 -20.07 0.61
C SER A 12 7.10 -20.05 1.11
N ARG A 13 6.11 -20.30 0.24
CA ARG A 13 4.67 -20.33 0.55
C ARG A 13 4.22 -21.55 1.40
N SER A 14 5.13 -22.23 2.10
CA SER A 14 4.78 -23.48 2.80
C SER A 14 5.18 -23.57 4.26
N HIS A 15 5.93 -22.63 4.84
CA HIS A 15 6.21 -22.68 6.29
C HIS A 15 6.78 -21.34 6.77
N GLU A 16 5.91 -20.44 7.26
CA GLU A 16 6.22 -19.56 8.38
C GLU A 16 4.92 -18.88 8.81
N SER A 17 4.20 -19.55 9.71
CA SER A 17 3.07 -18.96 10.41
C SER A 17 3.63 -17.95 11.42
N ALA A 18 3.80 -16.70 10.97
CA ALA A 18 3.87 -15.58 11.90
C ALA A 18 2.50 -15.48 12.61
N PRO A 19 2.42 -15.13 13.90
CA PRO A 19 1.16 -15.04 14.60
C PRO A 19 0.32 -13.93 13.99
N GLU A 20 -0.65 -14.32 13.15
CA GLU A 20 -1.70 -13.45 12.65
C GLU A 20 -2.49 -12.95 13.86
N ARG A 21 -2.28 -11.70 14.25
CA ARG A 21 -3.29 -10.99 15.05
C ARG A 21 -4.51 -10.84 14.16
N GLN A 22 -5.39 -11.82 14.24
CA GLN A 22 -6.70 -11.83 13.63
C GLN A 22 -7.51 -10.72 14.29
N PHE A 23 -7.52 -9.54 13.67
CA PHE A 23 -8.43 -8.48 14.06
C PHE A 23 -9.74 -8.74 13.34
N ASP A 24 -10.77 -9.08 14.12
CA ASP A 24 -12.14 -9.23 13.68
C ASP A 24 -12.57 -7.95 12.96
N THR A 25 -12.55 -7.96 11.63
CA THR A 25 -12.85 -6.78 10.81
C THR A 25 -14.19 -7.02 10.15
N ARG A 26 -15.27 -6.68 10.87
CA ARG A 26 -16.57 -6.44 10.23
C ARG A 26 -16.37 -5.30 9.23
N LEU A 27 -16.42 -5.63 7.93
CA LEU A 27 -16.23 -4.70 6.82
C LEU A 27 -17.46 -3.80 6.64
N GLU A 28 -17.72 -2.92 7.59
CA GLU A 28 -18.69 -1.83 7.42
C GLU A 28 -17.98 -0.62 6.82
N LEU A 29 -18.62 0.05 5.87
CA LEU A 29 -18.07 1.30 5.32
C LEU A 29 -18.09 2.36 6.44
N PRO A 30 -17.01 3.12 6.66
CA PRO A 30 -17.06 4.24 7.61
C PRO A 30 -18.25 5.15 7.32
N SER A 31 -19.00 5.45 8.38
CA SER A 31 -20.28 6.17 8.34
C SER A 31 -20.19 7.55 7.68
N HIS A 32 -19.03 8.21 7.73
CA HIS A 32 -18.82 9.51 7.08
C HIS A 32 -18.55 9.40 5.56
N LEU A 33 -18.06 8.25 5.07
CA LEU A 33 -17.94 8.00 3.62
C LEU A 33 -19.27 7.51 3.03
N ALA A 34 -20.13 6.86 3.83
CA ALA A 34 -21.37 6.24 3.39
C ALA A 34 -22.38 7.16 2.65
N SER A 35 -22.26 8.49 2.79
CA SER A 35 -23.14 9.45 2.12
C SER A 35 -22.56 10.07 0.84
N ALA A 36 -21.28 9.87 0.55
CA ALA A 36 -20.54 10.64 -0.46
C ALA A 36 -19.90 9.81 -1.58
N VAL A 37 -19.97 8.49 -1.52
CA VAL A 37 -19.36 7.59 -2.52
C VAL A 37 -20.37 6.65 -3.17
N THR A 38 -20.15 6.37 -4.44
CA THR A 38 -20.85 5.34 -5.21
C THR A 38 -20.57 3.95 -4.63
N GLU A 39 -21.43 2.97 -4.92
CA GLU A 39 -21.21 1.57 -4.47
C GLU A 39 -19.89 0.98 -5.00
N ALA A 40 -19.42 1.44 -6.16
CA ALA A 40 -18.13 1.02 -6.72
C ALA A 40 -16.95 1.54 -5.89
N GLU A 41 -16.99 2.81 -5.48
CA GLU A 41 -15.99 3.44 -4.61
C GLU A 41 -16.04 2.84 -3.20
N ALA A 42 -17.25 2.63 -2.65
CA ALA A 42 -17.45 1.97 -1.38
C ALA A 42 -16.82 0.55 -1.36
N ARG A 43 -16.99 -0.20 -2.45
CA ARG A 43 -16.36 -1.51 -2.62
C ARG A 43 -14.83 -1.41 -2.73
N ALA A 44 -14.32 -0.39 -3.41
CA ALA A 44 -12.88 -0.16 -3.51
C ALA A 44 -12.27 0.14 -2.13
N ILE A 45 -12.88 1.05 -1.37
CA ILE A 45 -12.50 1.39 0.01
C ILE A 45 -12.48 0.14 0.89
N ARG A 46 -13.56 -0.67 0.88
CA ARG A 46 -13.60 -1.93 1.65
C ARG A 46 -12.45 -2.87 1.29
N ARG A 47 -12.10 -2.99 0.01
CA ARG A 47 -10.95 -3.81 -0.43
C ARG A 47 -9.61 -3.22 0.03
N MET A 48 -9.45 -1.90 -0.01
CA MET A 48 -8.25 -1.22 0.49
C MET A 48 -8.12 -1.35 2.01
N THR A 49 -9.22 -1.35 2.76
CA THR A 49 -9.24 -1.60 4.21
C THR A 49 -8.89 -3.05 4.56
N ALA A 50 -9.37 -4.02 3.78
CA ALA A 50 -9.00 -5.43 3.94
C ALA A 50 -7.47 -5.64 3.79
N GLY A 51 -6.85 -4.87 2.90
CA GLY A 51 -5.40 -4.80 2.75
C GLY A 51 -4.88 -5.46 1.49
N THR A 52 -3.65 -5.09 1.13
CA THR A 52 -2.99 -5.55 -0.09
C THR A 52 -1.53 -5.88 0.19
N GLN A 53 -1.12 -7.08 -0.21
CA GLN A 53 0.27 -7.51 -0.11
C GLN A 53 1.07 -6.90 -1.27
N LEU A 54 2.08 -6.09 -0.95
CA LEU A 54 2.91 -5.42 -1.95
C LEU A 54 4.34 -5.19 -1.42
N LEU A 55 5.22 -4.59 -2.22
CA LEU A 55 6.52 -4.15 -1.74
C LEU A 55 6.51 -2.63 -1.54
N ILE A 56 7.03 -2.16 -0.41
CA ILE A 56 7.17 -0.73 -0.12
C ILE A 56 8.65 -0.36 -0.10
N SER A 57 8.99 0.74 -0.72
CA SER A 57 10.34 1.30 -0.73
C SER A 57 10.36 2.77 -0.34
N SER A 58 11.44 3.20 0.31
CA SER A 58 11.80 4.62 0.36
C SER A 58 12.86 4.87 -0.72
N ARG A 59 12.97 6.10 -1.22
CA ARG A 59 13.93 6.46 -2.28
C ARG A 59 15.34 5.99 -1.93
N GLY A 60 15.94 5.18 -2.81
CA GLY A 60 17.29 4.65 -2.63
C GLY A 60 17.42 3.43 -1.69
N LYS A 61 16.32 2.91 -1.13
CA LYS A 61 16.31 1.68 -0.33
C LYS A 61 15.78 0.50 -1.15
N GLN A 62 16.11 -0.71 -0.72
CA GLN A 62 15.54 -1.92 -1.30
C GLN A 62 14.08 -2.07 -0.87
N PRO A 63 13.14 -2.36 -1.80
CA PRO A 63 11.74 -2.55 -1.44
C PRO A 63 11.57 -3.75 -0.50
N ARG A 64 10.67 -3.61 0.48
CA ARG A 64 10.38 -4.63 1.48
C ARG A 64 8.91 -5.06 1.39
N PRO A 65 8.61 -6.36 1.54
CA PRO A 65 7.25 -6.84 1.66
C PRO A 65 6.49 -6.15 2.78
N ALA A 66 5.25 -5.78 2.49
CA ALA A 66 4.35 -5.14 3.43
C ALA A 66 2.90 -5.52 3.13
N LEU A 67 2.04 -5.41 4.15
CA LEU A 67 0.59 -5.38 3.98
C LEU A 67 0.16 -3.92 4.07
N LEU A 68 -0.25 -3.32 2.96
CA LEU A 68 -0.77 -1.95 2.93
C LEU A 68 -2.28 -1.98 3.19
N GLN A 69 -2.75 -1.15 4.12
CA GLN A 69 -4.17 -1.04 4.46
C GLN A 69 -4.57 0.44 4.54
N LEU A 70 -5.76 0.75 4.02
CA LEU A 70 -6.44 2.00 4.37
C LEU A 70 -7.10 1.81 5.73
N THR A 71 -6.96 2.76 6.65
CA THR A 71 -7.67 2.66 7.94
C THR A 71 -9.18 2.58 7.73
N PRO A 72 -9.94 1.94 8.64
CA PRO A 72 -11.39 1.89 8.53
C PRO A 72 -12.03 3.26 8.38
N GLN A 73 -11.41 4.32 8.92
CA GLN A 73 -11.85 5.70 8.80
C GLN A 73 -11.52 6.34 7.45
N GLY A 74 -10.75 5.70 6.58
CA GLY A 74 -10.35 6.30 5.30
C GLY A 74 -9.38 7.49 5.42
N GLU A 75 -8.82 7.77 6.60
CA GLU A 75 -7.99 8.97 6.83
C GLU A 75 -6.49 8.74 6.69
N SER A 76 -6.03 7.48 6.78
CA SER A 76 -4.61 7.16 6.76
C SER A 76 -4.29 5.79 6.17
N LEU A 77 -3.06 5.64 5.70
CA LEU A 77 -2.49 4.39 5.20
C LEU A 77 -1.57 3.79 6.25
N ARG A 78 -1.71 2.49 6.53
CA ARG A 78 -0.86 1.73 7.44
C ARG A 78 -0.16 0.60 6.72
N TRP A 79 1.06 0.27 7.14
CA TRP A 79 1.71 -0.98 6.76
C TRP A 79 2.59 -1.55 7.88
N SER A 80 2.99 -2.81 7.74
CA SER A 80 3.51 -3.67 8.82
C SER A 80 4.75 -3.19 9.59
N TRP A 81 5.41 -2.10 9.19
CA TRP A 81 6.64 -1.59 9.81
C TRP A 81 6.70 -0.07 9.97
N ARG A 82 5.59 0.65 9.77
CA ARG A 82 5.45 2.09 10.06
C ARG A 82 4.06 2.34 10.66
N ASP A 83 3.95 3.30 11.57
CA ASP A 83 2.68 3.55 12.28
C ASP A 83 1.53 3.91 11.34
N HIS A 84 1.67 4.95 10.52
CA HIS A 84 0.72 5.34 9.47
C HIS A 84 1.27 6.52 8.65
N VAL A 85 0.62 6.81 7.53
CA VAL A 85 0.72 8.06 6.76
C VAL A 85 -0.68 8.63 6.62
N LEU A 86 -0.86 9.89 7.01
CA LEU A 86 -2.16 10.55 6.91
C LEU A 86 -2.40 10.93 5.45
N LEU A 87 -3.61 10.70 4.92
CA LEU A 87 -3.90 11.00 3.52
C LEU A 87 -3.79 12.50 3.22
N HIS A 88 -4.11 13.36 4.18
CA HIS A 88 -3.95 14.82 4.01
C HIS A 88 -2.48 15.27 3.92
N GLU A 89 -1.52 14.41 4.28
CA GLU A 89 -0.10 14.69 4.07
C GLU A 89 0.35 14.37 2.64
N LEU A 90 -0.47 13.65 1.85
CA LEU A 90 -0.16 13.37 0.45
C LEU A 90 -0.25 14.65 -0.37
N HIS A 91 0.90 15.10 -0.88
CA HIS A 91 0.98 16.22 -1.79
C HIS A 91 0.65 15.81 -3.23
N ALA A 92 1.13 14.63 -3.65
CA ALA A 92 0.95 14.12 -4.99
C ALA A 92 1.17 12.60 -5.06
N ILE A 93 0.54 11.98 -6.05
CA ILE A 93 0.71 10.56 -6.37
C ILE A 93 1.21 10.46 -7.82
N LYS A 94 2.28 9.71 -8.04
CA LYS A 94 2.85 9.50 -9.38
C LYS A 94 2.76 8.03 -9.76
N ALA A 95 2.14 7.76 -10.89
CA ALA A 95 2.21 6.47 -11.55
C ALA A 95 3.59 6.29 -12.19
N ASN A 96 4.28 5.21 -11.84
CA ASN A 96 5.63 4.91 -12.27
C ASN A 96 5.78 3.43 -12.63
N ARG A 97 6.96 3.07 -13.14
CA ARG A 97 7.42 1.68 -13.23
C ARG A 97 8.68 1.54 -12.38
N HIS A 98 8.71 0.52 -11.52
CA HIS A 98 9.87 0.30 -10.68
C HIS A 98 11.08 -0.14 -11.55
N PRO A 99 12.24 0.53 -11.46
CA PRO A 99 13.36 0.35 -12.40
C PRO A 99 13.94 -1.08 -12.42
N TYR A 100 13.90 -1.77 -11.28
CA TYR A 100 14.47 -3.12 -11.14
C TYR A 100 13.46 -4.27 -11.27
N TYR A 101 12.17 -4.01 -11.07
CA TYR A 101 11.13 -5.05 -11.09
C TYR A 101 10.29 -4.97 -12.36
N HIS A 102 10.35 -3.85 -13.10
CA HIS A 102 9.56 -3.57 -14.29
C HIS A 102 8.04 -3.73 -14.07
N THR A 103 7.59 -3.65 -12.82
CA THR A 103 6.18 -3.69 -12.43
C THR A 103 5.62 -2.28 -12.24
N PRO A 104 4.30 -2.09 -12.37
CA PRO A 104 3.65 -0.84 -12.01
C PRO A 104 3.92 -0.46 -10.56
N SER A 105 4.26 0.80 -10.32
CA SER A 105 4.44 1.36 -9.00
C SER A 105 3.72 2.70 -8.84
N LEU A 106 3.36 3.03 -7.60
CA LEU A 106 2.87 4.36 -7.23
C LEU A 106 3.90 4.99 -6.31
N THR A 107 4.29 6.22 -6.60
CA THR A 107 5.10 7.03 -5.68
C THR A 107 4.20 8.04 -4.98
N LEU A 108 4.07 7.88 -3.67
CA LEU A 108 3.42 8.81 -2.77
C LEU A 108 4.42 9.89 -2.38
N LEU A 109 4.10 11.15 -2.64
CA LEU A 109 4.89 12.32 -2.22
C LEU A 109 4.20 12.97 -1.02
N LEU A 110 4.95 13.11 0.07
CA LEU A 110 4.48 13.60 1.37
C LEU A 110 4.92 15.04 1.60
N SER A 111 4.05 15.81 2.24
CA SER A 111 4.15 17.26 2.43
C SER A 111 5.06 17.70 3.57
N THR A 112 5.78 16.80 4.25
CA THR A 112 6.42 17.10 5.54
C THR A 112 7.43 18.26 5.46
N PHE A 113 7.02 19.40 6.04
CA PHE A 113 7.89 20.53 6.31
C PHE A 113 9.06 20.04 7.19
N GLY A 114 10.30 20.17 6.70
CA GLY A 114 11.52 19.87 7.47
C GLY A 114 12.17 18.48 7.29
N ALA A 115 11.54 17.51 6.62
CA ALA A 115 12.19 16.23 6.31
C ALA A 115 13.01 16.31 5.00
N SER A 116 14.07 15.50 4.86
CA SER A 116 14.86 15.44 3.62
C SER A 116 14.02 14.89 2.44
N GLU A 117 14.30 15.26 1.19
CA GLU A 117 13.52 14.78 0.02
C GLU A 117 13.42 13.24 -0.07
N SER A 118 14.45 12.52 0.36
CA SER A 118 14.48 11.05 0.41
C SER A 118 13.48 10.44 1.40
N GLU A 119 13.09 11.19 2.43
CA GLU A 119 12.11 10.77 3.44
C GLU A 119 10.69 11.16 3.06
N ARG A 120 10.52 12.03 2.05
CA ARG A 120 9.22 12.53 1.58
C ARG A 120 8.58 11.68 0.50
N SER A 121 9.23 10.61 0.03
CA SER A 121 8.67 9.77 -1.02
C SER A 121 8.62 8.30 -0.62
N ILE A 122 7.47 7.68 -0.84
CA ILE A 122 7.23 6.26 -0.60
C ILE A 122 6.80 5.64 -1.91
N GLU A 123 7.50 4.60 -2.33
CA GLU A 123 7.14 3.84 -3.52
C GLU A 123 6.41 2.56 -3.13
N LEU A 124 5.21 2.39 -3.65
CA LEU A 124 4.39 1.20 -3.57
C LEU A 124 4.58 0.41 -4.87
N VAL A 125 5.13 -0.79 -4.78
CA VAL A 125 5.39 -1.66 -5.93
C VAL A 125 4.42 -2.84 -5.87
N PHE A 126 3.49 -2.86 -6.82
CA PHE A 126 2.41 -3.82 -6.85
C PHE A 126 2.84 -5.08 -7.60
N ILE A 127 2.46 -6.24 -7.03
CA ILE A 127 2.70 -7.55 -7.65
C ILE A 127 1.55 -7.86 -8.61
N ASP A 128 0.32 -7.55 -8.21
CA ASP A 128 -0.90 -7.76 -9.00
C ASP A 128 -1.33 -6.45 -9.71
N PRO A 129 -1.49 -6.44 -11.05
CA PRO A 129 -2.03 -5.30 -11.78
C PRO A 129 -3.45 -4.88 -11.36
N ALA A 130 -4.28 -5.80 -10.85
CA ALA A 130 -5.61 -5.49 -10.34
C ALA A 130 -5.54 -4.66 -9.06
N ASP A 131 -4.59 -4.96 -8.19
CA ASP A 131 -4.35 -4.19 -6.97
C ASP A 131 -3.77 -2.81 -7.31
N TYR A 132 -2.83 -2.73 -8.26
CA TYR A 132 -2.35 -1.44 -8.76
C TYR A 132 -3.51 -0.53 -9.21
N ARG A 133 -4.44 -1.07 -10.02
CA ARG A 133 -5.61 -0.31 -10.51
C ARG A 133 -6.54 0.09 -9.37
N LEU A 134 -6.77 -0.81 -8.40
CA LEU A 134 -7.57 -0.51 -7.22
C LEU A 134 -6.99 0.68 -6.45
N TRP A 135 -5.69 0.64 -6.13
CA TRP A 135 -5.03 1.68 -5.34
C TRP A 135 -4.84 2.99 -6.12
N MET A 136 -4.62 2.93 -7.43
CA MET A 136 -4.53 4.12 -8.27
C MET A 136 -5.88 4.86 -8.40
N SER A 137 -6.99 4.12 -8.40
CA SER A 137 -8.34 4.71 -8.49
C SER A 137 -8.89 5.15 -7.14
N GLY A 138 -8.48 4.49 -6.05
CA GLY A 138 -9.01 4.74 -4.72
C GLY A 138 -8.28 5.81 -3.91
N LEU A 139 -7.03 6.12 -4.27
CA LEU A 139 -6.24 7.23 -3.71
C LEU A 139 -6.44 8.50 -4.55
#